data_AF-A0AA39J7A7-F1
#
_entry.id   AF-A0AA39J7A7-F1
#
_cell.length_a   1.000
_cell.length_b   1.000
_cell.length_c   1.000
_cell.angle_alpha   90.00
_cell.angle_beta   90.00
_cell.angle_gamma   90.00
#
_symmetry.space_group_name_H-M   'P 1'
#
loop_
_entity.id
_entity.type
_entity.pdbx_description
1 polymer ?
#
loop_
_entity_poly.entity_id
_entity_poly.type
_entity_poly.pdbx_seq_one_letter_code
_entity_poly.pdbx_strand_id
1 'polypeptide(L)'
;LGCRAIESPHHIFVDCPVFQTFRDETVKEILRVTEKALESAKKELKEFPGLQVAAASFLIDCNVTWPLTITQFYLGHVPPLERYVHQASFSSMLMRDRVMHNIHLAWHVAAVRLTG
;
A
#
# COMPACT_ATOMS: atom_id res chain seq x y z
N LEU A 1 -2.61 -25.66 13.12
CA LEU A 1 -3.04 -24.66 14.12
C LEU A 1 -3.75 -23.54 13.34
N GLY A 2 -5.08 -23.50 13.39
CA GLY A 2 -5.89 -22.45 12.76
C GLY A 2 -6.24 -21.37 13.77
N CYS A 3 -6.41 -20.14 13.31
CA CYS A 3 -6.93 -19.09 14.19
C CYS A 3 -8.38 -19.41 14.57
N ARG A 4 -8.71 -19.37 15.86
CA ARG A 4 -10.06 -19.66 16.37
C ARG A 4 -10.99 -18.44 16.39
N ALA A 5 -10.55 -17.32 15.82
CA ALA A 5 -11.34 -16.09 15.74
C ALA A 5 -12.32 -16.15 14.57
N ILE A 6 -13.39 -15.35 14.64
CA ILE A 6 -14.33 -15.16 13.54
C ILE A 6 -13.53 -14.65 12.33
N GLU A 7 -13.62 -15.37 11.21
CA GLU A 7 -12.98 -15.04 9.93
C GLU A 7 -13.63 -13.81 9.29
N SER A 8 -13.49 -12.65 9.92
CA SER A 8 -13.76 -11.38 9.25
C SER A 8 -12.59 -11.06 8.30
N PRO A 9 -12.82 -10.34 7.19
CA PRO A 9 -11.73 -9.81 6.37
C PRO A 9 -10.70 -9.05 7.20
N HIS A 10 -11.14 -8.23 8.17
CA HIS A 10 -10.23 -7.55 9.10
C HIS A 10 -9.33 -8.52 9.85
N HIS A 11 -9.90 -9.60 10.40
CA HIS A 11 -9.10 -10.59 11.11
C HIS A 11 -8.04 -11.23 10.20
N ILE A 12 -8.40 -11.68 9.00
CA ILE A 12 -7.45 -12.33 8.08
C ILE A 12 -6.33 -11.36 7.66
N PHE A 13 -6.72 -10.15 7.29
CA PHE A 13 -5.85 -9.18 6.63
C PHE A 13 -5.11 -8.23 7.55
N VAL A 14 -5.43 -8.22 8.84
CA VAL A 14 -4.78 -7.33 9.83
C VAL A 14 -4.27 -8.13 11.04
N ASP A 15 -5.12 -8.97 11.64
CA ASP A 15 -4.83 -9.52 12.98
C ASP A 15 -4.29 -10.95 12.98
N CYS A 16 -4.62 -11.76 11.98
CA CYS A 16 -4.47 -13.21 12.03
C CYS A 16 -2.98 -13.60 12.00
N PRO A 17 -2.44 -14.29 13.02
CA PRO A 17 -1.02 -14.65 13.06
C PRO A 17 -0.59 -15.58 11.92
N VAL A 18 -1.53 -16.42 11.44
CA VAL A 18 -1.27 -17.37 10.33
C VAL A 18 -0.92 -16.63 9.04
N PHE A 19 -1.49 -15.44 8.83
CA PHE A 19 -1.27 -14.62 7.64
C PHE A 19 -0.20 -13.55 7.84
N GLN A 20 0.48 -13.49 8.99
CA GLN A 20 1.50 -12.46 9.27
C GLN A 20 2.61 -12.48 8.22
N THR A 21 3.16 -13.65 7.89
CA THR A 21 4.22 -13.79 6.88
C THR A 21 3.78 -13.24 5.53
N PHE A 22 2.55 -13.55 5.10
CA PHE A 22 1.98 -13.04 3.85
C PHE A 22 1.83 -11.51 3.85
N ARG A 23 1.42 -10.93 4.99
CA ARG A 23 1.35 -9.47 5.14
C ARG A 23 2.73 -8.84 5.06
N ASP A 24 3.72 -9.40 5.76
CA ASP A 24 5.09 -8.91 5.75
C ASP A 24 5.69 -8.94 4.33
N GLU A 25 5.48 -10.03 3.59
CA GLU A 25 5.91 -10.17 2.19
C GLU A 25 5.20 -9.16 1.28
N THR A 26 3.90 -8.94 1.48
CA THR A 26 3.13 -7.98 0.68
C THR A 26 3.56 -6.55 0.97
N VAL A 27 3.82 -6.18 2.23
CA VAL A 27 4.35 -4.85 2.57
C VAL A 27 5.73 -4.63 1.95
N LYS A 28 6.61 -5.64 1.98
CA LYS A 28 7.92 -5.57 1.30
C LYS A 28 7.75 -5.37 -0.20
N GLU A 29 6.82 -6.06 -0.83
CA GLU A 29 6.53 -5.91 -2.25
C GLU A 29 5.99 -4.51 -2.57
N ILE A 30 5.04 -4.00 -1.78
CA ILE A 30 4.49 -2.64 -1.90
C ILE A 30 5.59 -1.59 -1.81
N LEU A 31 6.49 -1.69 -0.84
CA LEU A 31 7.63 -0.78 -0.71
C LEU A 31 8.53 -0.86 -1.95
N ARG A 32 8.92 -2.07 -2.36
CA ARG A 32 9.81 -2.31 -3.51
C ARG A 32 9.23 -1.77 -4.83
N VAL A 33 7.95 -2.00 -5.11
CA VAL A 33 7.31 -1.49 -6.33
C VAL A 33 7.13 0.01 -6.31
N THR A 34 6.92 0.60 -5.13
CA THR A 34 6.85 2.06 -4.95
C THR A 34 8.19 2.72 -5.22
N GLU A 35 9.27 2.17 -4.66
CA GLU A 35 10.64 2.62 -4.92
C GLU A 35 10.96 2.55 -6.41
N LYS A 36 10.72 1.40 -7.04
CA LYS A 36 10.96 1.22 -8.47
C LYS A 36 10.17 2.20 -9.35
N ALA A 37 8.93 2.51 -8.97
CA ALA A 37 8.12 3.49 -9.70
C ALA A 37 8.71 4.90 -9.58
N LEU A 38 9.19 5.29 -8.40
CA LEU A 38 9.85 6.58 -8.17
C LEU A 38 11.21 6.69 -8.87
N GLU A 39 11.99 5.61 -8.88
CA GLU A 39 13.29 5.54 -9.58
C GLU A 39 13.15 5.87 -11.07
N SER A 40 12.05 5.43 -11.70
CA SER A 40 11.76 5.75 -13.11
C SER A 40 11.61 7.25 -13.39
N ALA A 41 11.29 8.03 -12.35
CA ALA A 41 11.21 9.49 -12.38
C ALA A 41 12.43 10.16 -11.73
N LYS A 42 13.52 9.41 -11.46
CA LYS A 42 14.73 9.87 -10.75
C LYS A 42 14.42 10.44 -9.36
N LYS A 43 13.52 9.77 -8.65
CA LYS A 43 13.09 10.11 -7.30
C LYS A 43 13.37 8.96 -6.34
N GLU A 44 13.58 9.31 -5.08
CA GLU A 44 13.81 8.36 -3.99
C GLU A 44 12.61 8.36 -3.03
N LEU A 45 12.22 7.18 -2.51
CA LEU A 45 11.08 7.06 -1.59
C LEU A 45 11.24 7.91 -0.32
N LYS A 46 12.48 8.10 0.14
CA LYS A 46 12.80 8.96 1.30
C LYS A 46 12.40 10.43 1.12
N GLU A 47 12.22 10.91 -0.13
CA GLU A 47 11.70 12.25 -0.43
C GLU A 47 10.19 12.38 -0.13
N PHE A 48 9.49 11.24 0.07
CA PHE A 48 8.04 11.16 0.26
C PHE A 48 7.70 10.40 1.55
N PRO A 49 8.02 10.96 2.74
CA PRO A 49 7.85 10.25 4.02
C PRO A 49 6.41 9.83 4.28
N GLY A 50 5.42 10.62 3.88
CA GLY A 50 4.01 10.25 3.99
C GLY A 50 3.63 9.02 3.14
N LEU A 51 4.21 8.91 1.94
CA LEU A 51 4.00 7.76 1.06
C LEU A 51 4.69 6.51 1.63
N GLN A 52 5.90 6.66 2.17
CA GLN A 52 6.63 5.59 2.83
C GLN A 52 5.86 5.03 4.04
N VAL A 53 5.33 5.91 4.90
CA VAL A 53 4.49 5.52 6.04
C VAL A 53 3.21 4.84 5.57
N ALA A 54 2.55 5.37 4.53
CA ALA A 54 1.34 4.79 3.98
C ALA A 54 1.58 3.38 3.42
N ALA A 55 2.70 3.17 2.72
CA ALA A 55 3.12 1.88 2.17
C ALA A 55 3.39 0.86 3.29
N ALA A 56 4.18 1.25 4.30
CA ALA A 56 4.53 0.39 5.43
C ALA A 56 3.31 0.02 6.29
N SER A 57 2.30 0.91 6.35
CA SER A 57 1.09 0.71 7.15
C SER A 57 -0.10 0.17 6.33
N PHE A 58 0.11 -0.24 5.08
CA PHE A 58 -0.99 -0.55 4.15
C PHE A 58 -1.90 -1.71 4.61
N LEU A 59 -1.31 -2.72 5.27
CA LEU A 59 -1.99 -3.89 5.82
C LEU A 59 -2.12 -3.85 7.35
N ILE A 60 -1.88 -2.68 7.95
CA ILE A 60 -1.98 -2.47 9.38
C ILE A 60 -3.19 -1.58 9.62
N ASP A 61 -3.90 -1.83 10.72
CA ASP A 61 -4.89 -0.88 11.20
C ASP A 61 -4.21 0.45 11.56
N CYS A 62 -4.41 1.45 10.70
CA CYS A 62 -3.78 2.76 10.81
C CYS A 62 -4.73 3.83 10.27
N ASN A 63 -5.07 4.80 11.11
CA ASN A 63 -5.96 5.93 10.77
C ASN A 63 -5.39 6.86 9.68
N VAL A 64 -4.08 6.78 9.40
CA VAL A 64 -3.41 7.59 8.38
C VAL A 64 -3.74 7.05 6.98
N THR A 65 -3.62 5.73 6.81
CA THR A 65 -3.82 5.06 5.53
C THR A 65 -5.29 4.75 5.30
N TRP A 66 -5.98 4.24 6.33
CA TRP A 66 -7.38 3.83 6.27
C TRP A 66 -8.22 4.57 7.32
N PRO A 67 -9.16 5.44 6.91
CA PRO A 67 -9.87 6.33 7.83
C PRO A 67 -10.87 5.64 8.78
N LEU A 68 -11.21 4.36 8.56
CA LEU A 68 -12.18 3.61 9.36
C LEU A 68 -11.60 2.32 9.97
N THR A 69 -10.27 2.29 10.18
CA THR A 69 -9.57 1.14 10.78
C THR A 69 -9.81 -0.20 10.07
N ILE A 70 -10.31 -0.16 8.82
CA ILE A 70 -10.63 -1.33 8.02
C ILE A 70 -9.97 -1.12 6.66
N THR A 71 -9.08 -2.05 6.33
CA THR A 71 -8.37 -2.07 5.07
C THR A 71 -9.32 -2.47 3.95
N GLN A 72 -9.76 -1.57 3.07
CA GLN A 72 -10.74 -1.90 2.01
C GLN A 72 -10.10 -2.57 0.77
N PHE A 73 -8.83 -2.96 0.84
CA PHE A 73 -8.15 -3.56 -0.31
C PHE A 73 -8.72 -4.89 -0.74
N TYR A 74 -9.38 -5.64 0.14
CA TYR A 74 -10.07 -6.88 -0.22
C TYR A 74 -11.28 -6.63 -1.14
N LEU A 75 -11.74 -5.38 -1.23
CA LEU A 75 -12.72 -4.92 -2.21
C LEU A 75 -12.06 -4.27 -3.44
N GLY A 76 -10.73 -4.39 -3.58
CA GLY A 76 -9.96 -3.79 -4.67
C GLY A 76 -9.62 -2.31 -4.47
N HIS A 77 -9.89 -1.72 -3.31
CA HIS A 77 -9.58 -0.32 -3.05
C HIS A 77 -8.13 -0.10 -2.60
N VAL A 78 -7.58 1.06 -2.95
CA VAL A 78 -6.30 1.56 -2.46
C VAL A 78 -6.55 2.91 -1.78
N PRO A 79 -5.79 3.25 -0.72
CA PRO A 79 -5.95 4.53 -0.04
C PRO A 79 -5.59 5.67 -1.00
N PRO A 80 -6.17 6.87 -0.83
CA PRO A 80 -5.84 8.00 -1.69
C PRO A 80 -4.38 8.42 -1.45
N LEU A 81 -3.52 8.15 -2.43
CA LEU A 81 -2.06 8.38 -2.34
C LEU A 81 -1.66 9.78 -2.78
N GLU A 82 -2.55 10.51 -3.47
CA GLU A 82 -2.26 11.80 -4.08
C GLU A 82 -1.82 12.85 -3.07
N ARG A 83 -2.33 12.76 -1.84
CA ARG A 83 -1.95 13.63 -0.72
C ARG A 83 -0.48 13.49 -0.31
N TYR A 84 0.19 12.41 -0.67
CA TYR A 84 1.59 12.16 -0.31
C TYR A 84 2.57 12.53 -1.43
N VAL A 85 2.08 12.78 -2.65
CA VAL A 85 2.89 13.03 -3.83
C VAL A 85 2.42 14.30 -4.52
N HIS A 86 2.98 15.42 -4.06
CA HIS A 86 2.66 16.76 -4.54
C HIS A 86 3.16 16.99 -5.96
N GLN A 87 2.39 17.75 -6.74
CA GLN A 87 2.75 18.10 -8.12
C GLN A 87 4.08 18.85 -8.20
N ALA A 88 4.36 19.74 -7.23
CA ALA A 88 5.60 20.51 -7.15
C ALA A 88 6.86 19.64 -7.00
N SER A 89 6.72 18.37 -6.59
CA SER A 89 7.84 17.42 -6.50
C SER A 89 8.31 16.93 -7.87
N PHE A 90 7.57 17.20 -8.94
CA PHE A 90 7.83 16.73 -10.30
C PHE A 90 7.97 17.91 -11.27
N SER A 91 8.89 17.77 -12.23
CA SER A 91 9.05 18.73 -13.33
C SER A 91 7.97 18.63 -14.41
N SER A 92 7.20 17.54 -14.42
CA SER A 92 6.16 17.25 -15.41
C SER A 92 4.96 16.58 -14.76
N MET A 93 3.77 17.13 -15.02
CA MET A 93 2.50 16.56 -14.57
C MET A 93 2.28 15.16 -15.14
N LEU A 94 2.59 14.95 -16.43
CA LEU A 94 2.49 13.64 -17.06
C LEU A 94 3.40 12.60 -16.40
N MET A 95 4.61 13.00 -16.00
CA MET A 95 5.54 12.10 -15.30
C MET A 95 4.98 11.72 -13.92
N ARG A 96 4.48 12.71 -13.17
CA ARG A 96 3.84 12.50 -11.87
C ARG A 96 2.67 11.53 -11.99
N ASP A 97 1.77 11.74 -12.95
CA ASP A 97 0.57 10.92 -13.09
C ASP A 97 0.88 9.49 -13.53
N ARG A 98 1.90 9.29 -14.38
CA ARG A 98 2.40 7.94 -14.70
C ARG A 98 2.95 7.22 -13.47
N VAL A 99 3.76 7.90 -12.65
CA VAL A 99 4.30 7.33 -11.41
C VAL A 99 3.16 6.96 -10.47
N MET A 100 2.19 7.86 -10.27
CA MET A 100 1.04 7.61 -9.40
C MET A 100 0.15 6.49 -9.90
N HIS A 101 -0.09 6.41 -11.20
CA HIS A 101 -0.84 5.31 -11.80
C HIS A 101 -0.13 3.97 -11.55
N ASN A 102 1.19 3.91 -11.77
CA ASN A 102 1.98 2.70 -11.55
C ASN A 102 1.96 2.26 -10.08
N ILE A 103 2.08 3.22 -9.15
CA ILE A 103 2.01 2.95 -7.71
C ILE A 103 0.63 2.39 -7.34
N HIS A 104 -0.46 3.06 -7.73
CA HIS A 104 -1.83 2.60 -7.46
C HIS A 104 -2.08 1.19 -8.00
N LEU A 105 -1.71 0.93 -9.26
CA LEU A 105 -1.87 -0.37 -9.89
C LEU A 105 -1.08 -1.45 -9.14
N ALA A 106 0.18 -1.16 -8.80
CA ALA A 106 1.04 -2.12 -8.13
C ALA A 106 0.53 -2.45 -6.71
N TRP A 107 0.06 -1.44 -5.97
CA TRP A 107 -0.53 -1.65 -4.64
C TRP A 107 -1.81 -2.47 -4.71
N HIS A 108 -2.68 -2.17 -5.68
CA HIS A 108 -3.89 -2.94 -5.93
C HIS A 108 -3.58 -4.41 -6.23
N VAL A 109 -2.64 -4.68 -7.15
CA VAL A 109 -2.25 -6.05 -7.52
C VAL A 109 -1.61 -6.79 -6.33
N ALA A 110 -0.75 -6.13 -5.57
CA ALA A 110 -0.12 -6.72 -4.38
C ALA A 110 -1.17 -7.08 -3.30
N ALA A 111 -2.16 -6.21 -3.10
CA ALA A 111 -3.30 -6.46 -2.21
C ALA A 111 -4.15 -7.66 -2.65
N VAL A 112 -4.52 -7.74 -3.92
CA VAL A 112 -5.40 -8.81 -4.43
C VAL A 112 -4.74 -10.19 -4.32
N ARG A 113 -3.40 -10.28 -4.43
CA ARG A 113 -2.67 -11.55 -4.20
C ARG A 113 -2.82 -12.11 -2.79
N LEU A 114 -3.18 -11.30 -1.79
CA LEU A 114 -3.52 -11.81 -0.46
C LEU A 114 -4.88 -12.51 -0.42
N THR A 115 -5.74 -12.25 -1.40
CA THR A 115 -7.12 -12.78 -1.45
C THR A 115 -7.25 -14.07 -2.28
N GLY A 116 -6.17 -14.55 -2.92
CA GLY A 116 -6.17 -15.75 -3.79
C GLY A 116 -4.80 -16.30 -4.12
#